data_AF-A0A7S0U3J6-F1
#
_entry.id   AF-A0A7S0U3J6-F1
#
_cell.length_a   1.000
_cell.length_b   1.000
_cell.length_c   1.000
_cell.angle_alpha   90.00
_cell.angle_beta   90.00
_cell.angle_gamma   90.00
#
_symmetry.space_group_name_H-M   'P 1'
#
loop_
_entity.id
_entity.type
_entity.pdbx_description
1 polymer ?
#
loop_
_entity_poly.entity_id
_entity_poly.type
_entity_poly.pdbx_seq_one_letter_code
_entity_poly.pdbx_strand_id
1 'polypeptide(L)'
;VKVGLQATEEGCWAVGERCVAMESLLFLSSAALALRPSMESLASADGQHVIQSFYESSVFVTADLRDAMCRLIPRVTVVMEDVIQSILQVKWDTSDLGVHHSPYVDMVHARFVDLCGALDQMESFLPPKMRRVIVRGAVLHVMEGLVEGYSRIRRSGANTPLIISND
;
A
#
# COMPACT_ATOMS: atom_id res chain seq x y z
N VAL A 1 8.66 5.95 19.04
CA VAL A 1 7.43 6.61 18.55
C VAL A 1 6.64 5.60 17.73
N LYS A 2 5.82 4.77 18.40
CA LYS A 2 4.81 3.94 17.73
C LYS A 2 3.61 4.86 17.52
N VAL A 3 3.47 5.43 16.33
CA VAL A 3 2.17 6.00 15.94
C VAL A 3 1.31 4.80 15.59
N GLY A 4 0.66 4.25 16.62
CA GLY A 4 -0.44 3.33 16.41
C GLY A 4 -1.58 4.13 15.81
N LEU A 5 -1.68 4.14 14.48
CA LEU A 5 -2.98 4.31 13.84
C LEU A 5 -3.77 3.05 14.17
N GLN A 6 -4.44 3.07 15.32
CA GLN A 6 -5.60 2.22 15.50
C GLN A 6 -6.57 2.59 14.35
N ALA A 7 -7.13 1.58 13.70
CA ALA A 7 -8.18 1.76 12.71
C ALA A 7 -9.45 2.28 13.42
N THR A 8 -9.44 3.56 13.80
CA THR A 8 -10.65 4.31 14.08
C THR A 8 -11.36 4.58 12.76
N GLU A 9 -12.68 4.82 12.79
CA GLU A 9 -13.47 5.21 11.62
C GLU A 9 -12.76 6.29 10.78
N GLU A 10 -12.00 7.18 11.43
CA GLU A 10 -11.15 8.25 10.85
C GLU A 10 -10.11 7.77 9.82
N GLY A 11 -9.64 6.52 9.89
CA GLY A 11 -8.59 5.99 9.02
C GLY A 11 -9.00 5.90 7.55
N CYS A 12 -10.29 5.66 7.28
CA CYS A 12 -10.84 5.59 5.92
C CYS A 12 -11.30 6.98 5.42
N TRP A 13 -11.86 7.82 6.30
CA TRP A 13 -12.34 9.17 5.95
C TRP A 13 -11.23 10.08 5.41
N ALA A 14 -10.00 9.95 5.91
CA ALA A 14 -8.87 10.73 5.41
C ALA A 14 -8.32 10.24 4.05
N VAL A 15 -8.65 9.02 3.59
CA VAL A 15 -8.10 8.48 2.32
C VAL A 15 -8.62 9.28 1.13
N GLY A 16 -9.91 9.60 1.11
CA GLY A 16 -10.51 10.41 0.05
C GLY A 16 -9.87 11.80 -0.05
N GLU A 17 -9.78 12.51 1.08
CA GLU A 17 -9.15 13.84 1.16
C GLU A 17 -7.69 13.81 0.69
N ARG A 18 -6.92 12.79 1.11
CA ARG A 18 -5.54 12.58 0.67
C ARG A 18 -5.43 12.32 -0.82
N CYS A 19 -6.37 11.56 -1.39
CA CYS A 19 -6.39 11.33 -2.84
C CYS A 19 -6.64 12.63 -3.61
N VAL A 20 -7.64 13.40 -3.19
CA VAL A 20 -7.95 14.72 -3.80
C VAL A 20 -6.77 15.67 -3.67
N ALA A 21 -6.12 15.71 -2.50
CA ALA A 21 -4.93 16.55 -2.28
C ALA A 21 -3.77 16.16 -3.21
N MET A 22 -3.51 14.86 -3.40
CA MET A 22 -2.43 14.41 -4.29
C MET A 22 -2.73 14.65 -5.77
N GLU A 23 -3.97 14.51 -6.21
CA GLU A 23 -4.35 14.88 -7.58
C GLU A 23 -4.24 16.39 -7.80
N SER A 24 -4.64 17.19 -6.80
CA SER A 24 -4.45 18.64 -6.82
C SER A 24 -2.97 19.00 -6.91
N LEU A 25 -2.12 18.31 -6.16
CA LEU A 25 -0.67 18.52 -6.20
C LEU A 25 -0.06 18.14 -7.54
N LEU A 26 -0.49 17.02 -8.15
CA LEU A 26 -0.07 16.62 -9.50
C LEU A 26 -0.52 17.63 -10.58
N PHE A 27 -1.72 18.17 -10.44
CA PHE A 27 -2.20 19.23 -11.31
C PHE A 27 -1.30 20.47 -11.20
N LEU A 28 -1.01 20.91 -9.97
CA LEU A 28 -0.11 22.04 -9.71
C LEU A 28 1.32 21.77 -10.21
N SER A 29 1.84 20.56 -10.05
CA SER A 29 3.17 20.20 -10.54
C SER A 29 3.24 20.25 -12.07
N SER A 30 2.16 19.81 -12.75
CA SER A 30 2.03 19.92 -14.21
C SER A 30 1.95 21.37 -14.68
N ALA A 31 1.17 22.20 -13.97
CA ALA A 31 1.08 23.63 -14.24
C ALA A 31 2.44 24.33 -14.04
N ALA A 32 3.16 23.99 -12.98
CA ALA A 32 4.52 24.49 -12.75
C ALA A 32 5.44 24.11 -13.92
N LEU A 33 5.48 22.83 -14.33
CA LEU A 33 6.30 22.39 -15.47
C LEU A 33 6.02 23.17 -16.75
N ALA A 34 4.76 23.52 -17.03
CA ALA A 34 4.39 24.34 -18.17
C ALA A 34 4.89 25.79 -18.07
N LEU A 35 4.96 26.34 -16.86
CA LEU A 35 5.44 27.71 -16.61
C LEU A 35 6.98 27.81 -16.55
N ARG A 36 7.67 26.69 -16.38
CA ARG A 36 9.13 26.62 -16.20
C ARG A 36 9.93 27.44 -17.23
N PRO A 37 9.70 27.31 -18.56
CA PRO A 37 10.51 28.03 -19.55
C PRO A 37 10.37 29.56 -19.42
N SER A 38 9.17 30.04 -19.12
CA SER A 38 8.91 31.46 -18.90
C SER A 38 9.63 31.97 -17.67
N MET A 39 9.60 31.20 -16.56
CA MET A 39 10.32 31.55 -15.34
C MET A 39 11.84 31.61 -15.56
N GLU A 40 12.41 30.63 -16.27
CA GLU A 40 13.85 30.58 -16.59
C GLU A 40 14.29 31.74 -17.49
N SER A 41 13.43 32.17 -18.43
CA SER A 41 13.72 33.28 -19.34
C SER A 41 13.74 34.66 -18.67
N LEU A 42 13.00 34.83 -17.57
CA LEU A 42 12.89 36.08 -16.82
C LEU A 42 13.89 36.17 -15.65
N ALA A 43 14.52 35.05 -15.29
CA ALA A 43 15.38 34.96 -14.12
C ALA A 43 16.82 35.46 -14.40
N SER A 44 17.42 36.09 -13.38
CA SER A 44 18.88 36.29 -13.32
C SER A 44 19.61 34.95 -13.13
N ALA A 45 20.93 34.93 -13.29
CA ALA A 45 21.75 33.73 -13.12
C ALA A 45 21.53 33.05 -11.74
N ASP A 46 21.47 33.84 -10.66
CA ASP A 46 21.17 33.32 -9.31
C ASP A 46 19.73 32.78 -9.21
N GLY A 47 18.78 33.45 -9.88
CA GLY A 47 17.38 33.01 -9.94
C GLY A 47 17.20 31.67 -10.65
N GLN A 48 18.01 31.38 -11.67
CA GLN A 48 17.97 30.09 -12.38
C GLN A 48 18.32 28.92 -11.45
N HIS A 49 19.30 29.09 -10.55
CA HIS A 49 19.63 28.05 -9.58
C HIS A 49 18.47 27.79 -8.59
N VAL A 50 17.80 28.85 -8.13
CA VAL A 50 16.62 28.73 -7.25
C VAL A 50 15.48 28.01 -7.95
N ILE A 51 15.21 28.36 -9.21
CA ILE A 51 14.20 27.70 -10.05
C ILE A 51 14.54 26.21 -10.18
N GLN A 52 15.77 25.88 -10.57
CA GLN A 52 16.21 24.49 -10.72
C GLN A 52 15.99 23.68 -9.44
N SER A 53 16.43 24.23 -8.29
CA SER A 53 16.29 23.58 -6.98
C SER A 53 14.83 23.32 -6.60
N PHE A 54 13.93 24.26 -6.92
CA PHE A 54 12.49 24.08 -6.68
C PHE A 54 11.91 22.92 -7.52
N TYR A 55 12.25 22.84 -8.81
CA TYR A 55 11.75 21.75 -9.67
C TYR A 55 12.27 20.39 -9.23
N GLU A 56 13.56 20.30 -8.88
CA GLU A 56 14.21 19.06 -8.42
C GLU A 56 13.64 18.56 -7.09
N SER A 57 13.44 19.44 -6.11
CA SER A 57 13.03 19.06 -4.77
C SER A 57 11.52 18.91 -4.58
N SER A 58 10.71 19.62 -5.38
CA SER A 58 9.26 19.72 -5.16
C SER A 58 8.47 19.13 -6.33
N VAL A 59 8.73 19.60 -7.55
CA VAL A 59 7.88 19.29 -8.71
C VAL A 59 8.10 17.86 -9.21
N PHE A 60 9.35 17.46 -9.44
CA PHE A 60 9.65 16.14 -9.98
C PHE A 60 9.34 15.00 -9.01
N VAL A 61 9.41 15.26 -7.70
CA VAL A 61 9.16 14.25 -6.65
C VAL A 61 7.65 14.02 -6.40
N THR A 62 6.79 14.90 -6.92
CA THR A 62 5.33 14.85 -6.66
C THR A 62 4.69 13.52 -7.10
N ALA A 63 5.12 12.96 -8.24
CA ALA A 63 4.59 11.68 -8.73
C ALA A 63 4.97 10.51 -7.82
N ASP A 64 6.21 10.47 -7.34
CA ASP A 64 6.69 9.45 -6.44
C ASP A 64 6.01 9.54 -5.06
N LEU A 65 5.76 10.76 -4.59
CA LEU A 65 5.01 11.00 -3.35
C LEU A 65 3.59 10.43 -3.43
N ARG A 66 2.91 10.60 -4.56
CA ARG A 66 1.57 10.02 -4.77
C ARG A 66 1.58 8.51 -4.69
N ASP A 67 2.54 7.89 -5.37
CA ASP A 67 2.66 6.44 -5.39
C ASP A 67 3.04 5.90 -4.00
N ALA A 68 3.90 6.60 -3.25
CA ALA A 68 4.25 6.26 -1.88
C ALA A 68 3.02 6.34 -0.94
N MET A 69 2.21 7.39 -1.06
CA MET A 69 0.97 7.52 -0.30
C MET A 69 -0.02 6.40 -0.64
N CYS A 70 -0.22 6.09 -1.93
CA CYS A 70 -1.10 5.01 -2.36
C CYS A 70 -0.67 3.65 -1.78
N ARG A 71 0.64 3.40 -1.72
CA ARG A 71 1.20 2.16 -1.12
C ARG A 71 1.02 2.08 0.39
N LEU A 72 0.82 3.21 1.07
CA LEU A 72 0.58 3.23 2.52
C LEU A 72 -0.86 2.89 2.89
N ILE A 73 -1.84 3.22 2.04
CA ILE A 73 -3.28 3.02 2.30
C ILE A 73 -3.58 1.55 2.72
N PRO A 74 -3.12 0.53 2.00
CA PRO A 74 -3.37 -0.86 2.39
C PRO A 74 -2.76 -1.22 3.75
N ARG A 75 -1.60 -0.66 4.10
CA ARG A 75 -0.93 -0.97 5.38
C ARG A 75 -1.72 -0.48 6.58
N VAL A 76 -2.54 0.57 6.42
CA VAL A 76 -3.37 1.13 7.49
C VAL A 76 -4.81 0.62 7.47
N THR A 77 -5.28 0.07 6.33
CA THR A 77 -6.66 -0.42 6.17
C THR A 77 -6.78 -1.94 6.28
N VAL A 78 -5.75 -2.68 5.84
CA VAL A 78 -5.72 -4.15 5.87
C VAL A 78 -4.91 -4.61 7.08
N VAL A 79 -5.61 -4.89 8.18
CA VAL A 79 -5.00 -5.41 9.42
C VAL A 79 -4.69 -6.90 9.23
N MET A 80 -3.43 -7.28 9.45
CA MET A 80 -2.93 -8.65 9.26
C MET A 80 -2.61 -9.37 10.58
N GLU A 81 -2.70 -8.70 11.73
CA GLU A 81 -2.26 -9.24 13.02
C GLU A 81 -3.06 -10.48 13.43
N ASP A 82 -4.38 -10.43 13.29
CA ASP A 82 -5.31 -11.53 13.52
C ASP A 82 -5.18 -12.65 12.49
N VAL A 83 -4.93 -12.31 11.22
CA VAL A 83 -4.63 -13.28 10.15
C VAL A 83 -3.38 -14.07 10.51
N ILE A 84 -2.31 -13.39 10.93
CA ILE A 84 -1.06 -14.02 11.37
C ILE A 84 -1.30 -14.95 12.56
N GLN A 85 -2.10 -14.53 13.56
CA GLN A 85 -2.44 -15.41 14.68
C GLN A 85 -3.23 -16.65 14.23
N SER A 86 -4.15 -16.49 13.27
CA SER A 86 -4.91 -17.61 12.71
C SER A 86 -3.99 -18.62 12.02
N ILE A 87 -2.98 -18.16 11.25
CA ILE A 87 -1.97 -19.04 10.63
C ILE A 87 -1.23 -19.88 11.68
N LEU A 88 -0.87 -19.28 12.82
CA LEU A 88 -0.14 -19.96 13.89
C LEU A 88 -0.99 -21.02 14.63
N GLN A 89 -2.32 -20.92 14.55
CA GLN A 89 -3.24 -21.87 15.17
C GLN A 89 -3.61 -23.04 14.24
N VAL A 90 -3.28 -22.96 12.95
CA VAL A 90 -3.50 -24.05 12.00
C VAL A 90 -2.59 -25.23 12.38
N LYS A 91 -3.18 -26.43 12.44
CA LYS A 91 -2.40 -27.67 12.52
C LYS A 91 -1.86 -28.01 11.14
N TRP A 92 -0.55 -28.17 11.03
CA TRP A 92 0.14 -28.43 9.77
C TRP A 92 0.45 -29.91 9.52
N ASP A 93 -0.18 -30.82 10.27
CA ASP A 93 0.02 -32.26 10.11
C ASP A 93 -0.80 -32.78 8.92
N THR A 94 -0.15 -33.55 8.03
CA THR A 94 -0.73 -34.05 6.77
C THR A 94 -1.91 -35.01 6.95
N SER A 95 -2.09 -35.56 8.16
CA SER A 95 -3.23 -36.41 8.52
C SER A 95 -4.53 -35.62 8.77
N ASP A 96 -4.44 -34.31 8.97
CA ASP A 96 -5.55 -33.43 9.40
C ASP A 96 -5.78 -32.26 8.42
N LEU A 97 -5.18 -32.32 7.22
CA LEU A 97 -5.48 -31.38 6.13
C LEU A 97 -6.92 -31.64 5.65
N GLY A 98 -7.86 -30.86 6.20
CA GLY A 98 -9.24 -30.88 5.76
C GLY A 98 -9.39 -30.57 4.26
N VAL A 99 -10.52 -30.96 3.69
CA VAL A 99 -10.87 -30.72 2.27
C VAL A 99 -11.12 -29.23 1.96
N HIS A 100 -11.16 -28.38 3.00
CA HIS A 100 -11.47 -26.95 2.92
C HIS A 100 -10.23 -26.08 3.14
N HIS A 101 -10.27 -24.84 2.64
CA HIS A 101 -9.23 -23.84 2.91
C HIS A 101 -9.18 -23.51 4.41
N SER A 102 -8.00 -23.13 4.88
CA SER A 102 -7.83 -22.70 6.27
C SER A 102 -8.60 -21.40 6.55
N PRO A 103 -9.12 -21.19 7.77
CA PRO A 103 -9.92 -20.01 8.11
C PRO A 103 -9.23 -18.65 7.83
N TYR A 104 -7.89 -18.59 7.93
CA TYR A 104 -7.15 -17.36 7.61
C TYR A 104 -7.30 -16.94 6.13
N VAL A 105 -7.58 -17.89 5.22
CA VAL A 105 -7.81 -17.59 3.79
C VAL A 105 -9.10 -16.79 3.62
N ASP A 106 -10.15 -17.16 4.34
CA ASP A 106 -11.41 -16.41 4.35
C ASP A 106 -11.24 -15.02 4.94
N MET A 107 -10.43 -14.90 5.99
CA MET A 107 -10.11 -13.59 6.57
C MET A 107 -9.41 -12.70 5.55
N VAL A 108 -8.41 -13.22 4.83
CA VAL A 108 -7.73 -12.48 3.75
C VAL A 108 -8.71 -12.07 2.66
N HIS A 109 -9.56 -13.00 2.21
CA HIS A 109 -10.58 -12.71 1.20
C HIS A 109 -11.53 -11.59 1.67
N ALA A 110 -12.02 -11.65 2.91
CA ALA A 110 -12.85 -10.61 3.50
C ALA A 110 -12.14 -9.24 3.52
N ARG A 111 -10.84 -9.18 3.86
CA ARG A 111 -10.08 -7.92 3.81
C ARG A 111 -10.01 -7.31 2.41
N PHE A 112 -9.90 -8.14 1.37
CA PHE A 112 -9.91 -7.65 -0.01
C PHE A 112 -11.29 -7.16 -0.43
N VAL A 113 -12.36 -7.86 -0.02
CA VAL A 113 -13.74 -7.42 -0.26
C VAL A 113 -13.98 -6.07 0.39
N ASP A 114 -13.60 -5.90 1.67
CA ASP A 114 -13.76 -4.64 2.41
C ASP A 114 -12.98 -3.50 1.75
N LEU A 115 -11.71 -3.74 1.39
CA LEU A 115 -10.88 -2.75 0.71
C LEU A 115 -11.48 -2.34 -0.63
N CYS A 116 -11.84 -3.30 -1.48
CA CYS A 116 -12.43 -3.02 -2.79
C CYS A 116 -13.76 -2.27 -2.65
N GLY A 117 -14.62 -2.69 -1.72
CA GLY A 117 -15.88 -2.01 -1.43
C GLY A 117 -15.69 -0.56 -0.97
N ALA A 118 -14.66 -0.29 -0.15
CA ALA A 118 -14.30 1.08 0.23
C ALA A 118 -13.80 1.91 -0.96
N LEU A 119 -12.99 1.32 -1.85
CA LEU A 119 -12.51 2.00 -3.05
C LEU A 119 -13.63 2.28 -4.07
N ASP A 120 -14.64 1.41 -4.15
CA ASP A 120 -15.81 1.60 -4.99
C ASP A 120 -16.68 2.76 -4.53
N GLN A 121 -16.84 2.95 -3.22
CA GLN A 121 -17.52 4.13 -2.67
C GLN A 121 -16.80 5.45 -3.00
N MET A 122 -15.50 5.39 -3.27
CA MET A 122 -14.66 6.55 -3.61
C MET A 122 -14.42 6.70 -5.13
N GLU A 123 -15.10 5.92 -5.97
CA GLU A 123 -14.80 5.83 -7.41
C GLU A 123 -14.84 7.20 -8.12
N SER A 124 -15.77 8.07 -7.75
CA SER A 124 -15.92 9.42 -8.32
C SER A 124 -14.70 10.33 -8.08
N PHE A 125 -13.91 10.07 -7.04
CA PHE A 125 -12.76 10.88 -6.64
C PHE A 125 -11.43 10.16 -6.79
N LEU A 126 -11.44 8.86 -7.10
CA LEU A 126 -10.25 8.01 -7.14
C LEU A 126 -9.87 7.64 -8.58
N PRO A 127 -8.81 8.25 -9.15
CA PRO A 127 -8.37 7.92 -10.49
C PRO A 127 -7.98 6.44 -10.64
N PRO A 128 -8.20 5.83 -11.82
CA PRO A 128 -7.90 4.41 -12.05
C PRO A 128 -6.45 4.03 -11.77
N LYS A 129 -5.50 4.96 -12.00
CA LYS A 129 -4.08 4.73 -11.69
C LYS A 129 -3.85 4.57 -10.18
N MET A 130 -4.48 5.40 -9.33
CA MET A 130 -4.36 5.29 -7.87
C MET A 130 -4.95 3.97 -7.38
N ARG A 131 -6.16 3.64 -7.83
CA ARG A 131 -6.83 2.37 -7.49
C ARG A 131 -5.91 1.17 -7.77
N ARG A 132 -5.27 1.12 -8.94
CA ARG A 132 -4.31 0.05 -9.27
C ARG A 132 -3.12 0.00 -8.33
N VAL A 133 -2.54 1.14 -7.98
CA VAL A 133 -1.38 1.20 -7.06
C VAL A 133 -1.77 0.76 -5.65
N ILE A 134 -2.95 1.16 -5.16
CA ILE A 134 -3.49 0.75 -3.86
C ILE A 134 -3.70 -0.76 -3.83
N VAL A 135 -4.42 -1.31 -4.81
CA VAL A 135 -4.69 -2.76 -4.86
C VAL A 135 -3.40 -3.58 -4.95
N ARG A 136 -2.43 -3.15 -5.78
CA ARG A 136 -1.11 -3.79 -5.82
C ARG A 136 -0.38 -3.70 -4.48
N GLY A 137 -0.45 -2.56 -3.81
CA GLY A 137 0.09 -2.38 -2.47
C GLY A 137 -0.55 -3.31 -1.44
N ALA A 138 -1.86 -3.57 -1.55
CA ALA A 138 -2.59 -4.47 -0.68
C ALA A 138 -2.13 -5.92 -0.85
N VAL A 139 -1.97 -6.37 -2.11
CA VAL A 139 -1.42 -7.69 -2.40
C VAL A 139 -0.04 -7.85 -1.77
N LEU A 140 0.86 -6.87 -1.94
CA LEU A 140 2.20 -6.92 -1.36
C LEU A 140 2.16 -6.95 0.18
N HIS A 141 1.35 -6.09 0.81
CA HIS A 141 1.21 -6.05 2.27
C HIS A 141 0.65 -7.35 2.85
N VAL A 142 -0.36 -7.94 2.19
CA VAL A 142 -0.89 -9.26 2.58
C VAL A 142 0.18 -10.34 2.42
N MET A 143 0.92 -10.36 1.32
CA MET A 143 1.98 -11.35 1.11
C MET A 143 3.09 -11.23 2.16
N GLU A 144 3.50 -10.01 2.53
CA GLU A 144 4.42 -9.77 3.64
C GLU A 144 3.87 -10.36 4.95
N GLY A 145 2.58 -10.12 5.26
CA GLY A 145 1.92 -10.69 6.43
C GLY A 145 1.81 -12.21 6.42
N LEU A 146 1.54 -12.81 5.27
CA LEU A 146 1.52 -14.27 5.09
C LEU A 146 2.90 -14.85 5.33
N VAL A 147 3.93 -14.32 4.65
CA VAL A 147 5.33 -14.76 4.83
C VAL A 147 5.75 -14.66 6.31
N GLU A 148 5.36 -13.59 6.99
CA GLU A 148 5.60 -13.42 8.42
C GLU A 148 4.87 -14.45 9.28
N GLY A 149 3.62 -14.77 8.96
CA GLY A 149 2.87 -15.83 9.64
C GLY A 149 3.51 -17.20 9.44
N TYR A 150 3.87 -17.53 8.20
CA TYR A 150 4.48 -18.82 7.85
C TYR A 150 5.87 -19.00 8.45
N SER A 151 6.69 -17.94 8.49
CA SER A 151 8.05 -18.00 9.04
C SER A 151 8.08 -18.32 10.54
N ARG A 152 6.99 -18.01 11.25
CA ARG A 152 6.83 -18.22 12.70
C ARG A 152 6.28 -19.59 13.07
N ILE A 153 5.82 -20.39 12.11
CA ILE A 153 5.35 -21.75 12.38
C ILE A 153 6.55 -22.59 12.86
N ARG A 154 6.49 -23.07 14.10
CA ARG A 154 7.48 -24.04 14.60
C ARG A 154 7.30 -25.37 13.86
N ARG A 155 8.40 -25.97 13.42
CA ARG A 155 8.41 -27.29 12.74
C ARG A 155 7.50 -28.28 13.46
N SER A 156 6.40 -28.69 12.84
CA SER A 156 5.62 -29.84 13.29
C SER A 156 6.13 -31.08 12.54
N GLY A 157 6.73 -32.03 13.28
CA GLY A 157 7.07 -33.36 12.77
C GLY A 157 8.31 -33.46 11.85
N ALA A 158 8.87 -34.67 11.77
CA ALA A 158 10.17 -34.99 11.16
C ALA A 158 10.26 -34.88 9.62
N ASN A 159 9.34 -34.18 8.96
CA ASN A 159 9.35 -34.01 7.51
C ASN A 159 9.33 -32.53 7.16
N THR A 160 10.48 -32.08 6.66
CA THR A 160 10.82 -30.76 6.11
C THR A 160 9.66 -30.12 5.33
N PRO A 161 9.45 -28.79 5.44
CA PRO A 161 8.49 -28.08 4.60
C PRO A 161 8.84 -28.28 3.11
N LEU A 162 7.86 -28.73 2.32
CA LEU A 162 7.92 -29.02 0.89
C LEU A 162 8.26 -27.82 -0.02
N ILE A 163 8.70 -26.69 0.54
CA ILE A 163 9.02 -25.47 -0.22
C ILE A 163 10.54 -25.36 -0.50
N ILE A 164 11.36 -26.21 0.13
CA ILE A 164 12.79 -26.32 -0.19
C ILE A 164 13.17 -27.81 -0.29
N SER A 165 12.55 -28.54 -1.22
CA SER A 165 13.24 -29.70 -1.79
C SER A 165 14.05 -29.18 -2.98
N ASN A 166 15.32 -28.86 -2.75
CA ASN A 166 16.28 -28.92 -3.84
C ASN A 166 16.45 -30.39 -4.21
N ASP A 167 16.46 -30.65 -5.51
CA ASP A 167 16.87 -31.90 -6.14
C ASP A 167 18.17 -32.48 -5.53
#